data_AF-A0A7S3XPZ0-F1
#
_entry.id   AF-A0A7S3XPZ0-F1
#
_cell.length_a   1.000
_cell.length_b   1.000
_cell.length_c   1.000
_cell.angle_alpha   90.00
_cell.angle_beta   90.00
_cell.angle_gamma   90.00
#
_symmetry.space_group_name_H-M   'P 1'
#
loop_
_entity.id
_entity.type
_entity.pdbx_description
1 polymer ?
#
loop_
_entity_poly.entity_id
_entity_poly.type
_entity_poly.pdbx_seq_one_letter_code
_entity_poly.pdbx_strand_id
1 'polypeptide(L)'
;MKKRQKMLNSYFGHEDKQEGQSREWNIFCDLDGVLVDFDSGVQQITGKMPSEMHPKTMWPQLARAEDFYNGLSWMPDGKELWDRIQSQRPTILTGLPMGRWAEAQKRAWCARELGAGVPVDTCLSRDKWRRARPGAVLVDDRFSLQEKWVEAGGVFIHHQSTSQTIDQLTDLGILKYDDAAENEAATAQESKDQQRVV
;
A
#
# COMPACT_ATOMS: atom_id res chain seq x y z
N MET A 1 20.50 -14.02 -1.46
CA MET A 1 20.78 -13.80 -2.91
C MET A 1 20.05 -14.78 -3.84
N LYS A 2 20.26 -16.11 -3.74
CA LYS A 2 19.66 -17.08 -4.70
C LYS A 2 18.12 -17.20 -4.69
N LYS A 3 17.44 -17.00 -3.53
CA LYS A 3 15.96 -16.98 -3.45
C LYS A 3 15.33 -15.74 -4.10
N ARG A 4 16.00 -14.58 -4.03
CA ARG A 4 15.56 -13.28 -4.58
C ARG A 4 15.54 -13.30 -6.11
N GLN A 5 16.59 -13.87 -6.73
CA GLN A 5 16.63 -14.10 -8.17
C GLN A 5 15.53 -15.05 -8.66
N LYS A 6 15.20 -16.07 -7.88
CA LYS A 6 14.18 -17.06 -8.27
C LYS A 6 12.76 -16.48 -8.22
N MET A 7 12.49 -15.54 -7.30
CA MET A 7 11.19 -14.85 -7.21
C MET A 7 11.02 -13.83 -8.35
N LEU A 8 12.08 -13.06 -8.67
CA LEU A 8 12.09 -12.17 -9.83
C LEU A 8 11.87 -12.97 -11.12
N ASN A 9 12.61 -14.07 -11.31
CA ASN A 9 12.47 -14.90 -12.51
C ASN A 9 11.10 -15.61 -12.62
N SER A 10 10.34 -15.80 -11.53
CA SER A 10 8.97 -16.34 -11.64
C SER A 10 7.94 -15.32 -12.14
N TYR A 11 8.22 -14.01 -12.02
CA TYR A 11 7.39 -12.96 -12.62
C TYR A 11 7.77 -12.66 -14.07
N PHE A 12 9.02 -12.89 -14.44
CA PHE A 12 9.55 -12.67 -15.80
C PHE A 12 9.77 -14.02 -16.51
N GLY A 13 8.67 -14.68 -16.88
CA GLY A 13 8.73 -15.81 -17.81
C GLY A 13 9.27 -15.39 -19.17
N HIS A 14 10.22 -16.19 -19.69
CA HIS A 14 10.88 -16.19 -21.01
C HIS A 14 10.86 -14.89 -21.83
N GLU A 15 12.07 -14.34 -21.97
CA GLU A 15 12.45 -13.18 -22.78
C GLU A 15 11.90 -13.23 -24.22
N ASP A 16 10.98 -12.32 -24.52
CA ASP A 16 10.91 -11.66 -25.82
C ASP A 16 11.44 -10.23 -25.63
N LYS A 17 12.58 -9.94 -26.26
CA LYS A 17 13.17 -8.61 -26.31
C LYS A 17 12.27 -7.67 -27.11
N GLN A 18 11.35 -7.00 -26.42
CA GLN A 18 10.77 -5.75 -26.91
C GLN A 18 11.44 -4.59 -26.18
N GLU A 19 12.51 -4.07 -26.78
CA GLU A 19 13.09 -2.78 -26.41
C GLU A 19 12.04 -1.68 -26.66
N GLY A 20 11.75 -0.88 -25.64
CA GLY A 20 11.18 0.46 -25.83
C GLY A 20 9.71 0.73 -25.49
N GLN A 21 9.04 -0.08 -24.65
CA GLN A 21 7.78 0.37 -24.03
C GLN A 21 7.93 0.46 -22.51
N SER A 22 7.82 1.68 -21.97
CA SER A 22 7.60 1.90 -20.54
C SER A 22 6.31 1.18 -20.16
N ARG A 23 6.39 0.12 -19.36
CA ARG A 23 5.19 -0.51 -18.80
C ARG A 23 4.47 0.53 -17.94
N GLU A 24 3.27 0.89 -18.34
CA GLU A 24 2.41 1.74 -17.50
C GLU A 24 1.91 0.88 -16.34
N TRP A 25 2.29 1.25 -15.12
CA TRP A 25 1.86 0.56 -13.92
C TRP A 25 0.60 1.21 -13.35
N ASN A 26 -0.39 0.38 -13.01
CA ASN A 26 -1.53 0.82 -12.21
C ASN A 26 -1.30 0.42 -10.75
N ILE A 27 -1.00 1.40 -9.90
CA ILE A 27 -0.83 1.16 -8.46
C ILE A 27 -2.18 1.24 -7.77
N PHE A 28 -2.50 0.18 -7.04
CA PHE A 28 -3.59 0.14 -6.07
C PHE A 28 -3.00 0.11 -4.67
N CYS A 29 -3.53 0.95 -3.78
CA CYS A 29 -3.12 1.02 -2.38
C CYS A 29 -4.34 0.72 -1.50
N ASP A 30 -4.22 -0.21 -0.56
CA ASP A 30 -5.26 -0.37 0.46
C ASP A 30 -5.31 0.85 1.39
N LEU A 31 -6.43 1.00 2.09
CA LEU A 31 -6.65 2.04 3.08
C LEU A 31 -6.43 1.51 4.49
N ASP A 32 -7.28 0.59 4.95
CA ASP A 32 -7.28 0.08 6.32
C ASP A 32 -6.04 -0.79 6.52
N GLY A 33 -5.23 -0.53 7.54
CA GLY A 33 -4.00 -1.31 7.82
C GLY A 33 -2.78 -0.90 6.99
N VAL A 34 -2.95 -0.01 5.98
CA VAL A 34 -1.85 0.53 5.18
C VAL A 34 -1.69 2.04 5.37
N LEU A 35 -2.75 2.81 5.09
CA LEU A 35 -2.73 4.27 5.30
C LEU A 35 -3.45 4.66 6.60
N VAL A 36 -4.42 3.85 7.03
CA VAL A 36 -5.34 4.16 8.13
C VAL A 36 -5.22 3.12 9.25
N ASP A 37 -5.11 3.59 10.49
CA ASP A 37 -5.06 2.75 11.68
C ASP A 37 -6.47 2.28 12.10
N PHE A 38 -6.96 1.29 11.36
CA PHE A 38 -8.25 0.65 11.62
C PHE A 38 -8.29 -0.03 13.00
N ASP A 39 -7.20 -0.69 13.39
CA ASP A 39 -7.12 -1.48 14.63
C ASP A 39 -7.30 -0.60 15.87
N SER A 40 -6.57 0.51 15.95
CA SER A 40 -6.73 1.49 17.03
C SER A 40 -8.13 2.09 17.03
N GLY A 41 -8.71 2.37 15.86
CA GLY A 41 -10.08 2.84 15.74
C GLY A 41 -11.10 1.86 16.33
N VAL A 42 -10.98 0.57 16.01
CA VAL A 42 -11.85 -0.47 16.59
C VAL A 42 -11.66 -0.55 18.10
N GLN A 43 -10.41 -0.49 18.59
CA GLN A 43 -10.12 -0.53 20.02
C GLN A 43 -10.75 0.65 20.77
N GLN A 44 -10.74 1.85 20.20
CA GLN A 44 -11.37 3.03 20.81
C GLN A 44 -12.89 2.89 20.94
N ILE A 45 -13.55 2.29 19.95
CA ILE A 45 -15.01 2.11 19.97
C ILE A 45 -15.45 0.94 20.86
N THR A 46 -14.68 -0.15 20.85
CA THR A 46 -15.13 -1.44 21.41
C THR A 46 -14.38 -1.88 22.67
N GLY A 47 -13.25 -1.24 22.97
CA GLY A 47 -12.32 -1.63 24.03
C GLY A 47 -11.49 -2.88 23.71
N LYS A 48 -11.54 -3.41 22.48
CA LYS A 48 -10.87 -4.65 22.06
C LYS A 48 -10.22 -4.50 20.69
N MET A 49 -9.17 -5.28 20.43
CA MET A 49 -8.58 -5.38 19.10
C MET A 49 -9.53 -6.11 18.14
N PRO A 50 -9.50 -5.83 16.81
CA PRO A 50 -10.31 -6.55 15.84
C PRO A 50 -10.12 -8.07 15.88
N SER A 51 -8.89 -8.53 16.12
CA SER A 51 -8.53 -9.95 16.22
C SER A 51 -9.19 -10.67 17.40
N GLU A 52 -9.62 -9.94 18.42
CA GLU A 52 -10.30 -10.46 19.62
C GLU A 52 -11.83 -10.51 19.45
N MET A 53 -12.35 -10.05 18.32
CA MET A 53 -13.78 -9.91 18.09
C MET A 53 -14.26 -10.75 16.90
N HIS A 54 -15.42 -11.38 17.09
CA HIS A 54 -16.12 -11.98 15.95
C HIS A 54 -16.68 -10.87 15.03
N PRO A 55 -16.54 -10.94 13.69
CA PRO A 55 -17.02 -9.90 12.78
C PRO A 55 -18.50 -9.54 12.95
N LYS A 56 -19.36 -10.53 13.24
CA LYS A 56 -20.80 -10.30 13.51
C LYS A 56 -21.07 -9.44 14.76
N THR A 57 -20.10 -9.34 15.67
CA THR A 57 -20.19 -8.52 16.90
C THR A 57 -19.51 -7.17 16.71
N MET A 58 -18.38 -7.15 15.98
CA MET A 58 -17.62 -5.93 15.71
C MET A 58 -18.38 -4.98 14.77
N TRP A 59 -18.79 -5.45 13.58
CA TRP A 59 -19.37 -4.58 12.56
C TRP A 59 -20.62 -3.79 13.00
N PRO A 60 -21.58 -4.38 13.74
CA PRO A 60 -22.71 -3.61 14.23
C PRO A 60 -22.35 -2.51 15.24
N GLN A 61 -21.24 -2.64 15.96
CA GLN A 61 -20.78 -1.59 16.88
C GLN A 61 -20.16 -0.43 16.10
N LEU A 62 -19.27 -0.73 15.15
CA LEU A 62 -18.65 0.28 14.29
C LEU A 62 -19.68 1.01 13.44
N ALA A 63 -20.69 0.30 12.91
CA ALA A 63 -21.76 0.92 12.12
C ALA A 63 -22.67 1.88 12.92
N ARG A 64 -22.63 1.82 14.26
CA ARG A 64 -23.33 2.77 15.14
C ARG A 64 -22.46 3.93 15.59
N ALA A 65 -21.14 3.81 15.46
CA ALA A 65 -20.23 4.90 15.74
C ALA A 65 -20.40 5.98 14.67
N GLU A 66 -20.51 7.23 15.12
CA GLU A 66 -20.61 8.37 14.23
C GLU A 66 -19.30 8.54 13.46
N ASP A 67 -19.42 8.59 12.13
CA ASP A 67 -18.33 8.89 11.21
C ASP A 67 -17.03 8.07 11.38
N PHE A 68 -17.17 6.81 11.81
CA PHE A 68 -16.07 5.92 12.17
C PHE A 68 -14.86 5.99 11.21
N TYR A 69 -15.04 5.65 9.93
CA TYR A 69 -13.91 5.57 8.99
C TYR A 69 -13.30 6.94 8.69
N ASN A 70 -14.10 8.00 8.66
CA ASN A 70 -13.60 9.34 8.41
C ASN A 70 -12.84 9.90 9.62
N GLY A 71 -13.16 9.45 10.83
CA GLY A 71 -12.47 9.84 12.06
C GLY A 71 -11.15 9.10 12.32
N LEU A 72 -10.79 8.10 11.50
CA LEU A 72 -9.59 7.30 11.75
C LEU A 72 -8.29 8.09 11.52
N SER A 73 -7.29 7.78 12.34
CA SER A 73 -5.94 8.32 12.23
C SER A 73 -5.14 7.61 11.14
N TRP A 74 -4.08 8.27 10.68
CA TRP A 74 -3.05 7.67 9.85
C TRP A 74 -2.38 6.48 10.56
N MET A 75 -1.96 5.48 9.78
CA MET A 75 -0.93 4.52 10.22
C MET A 75 0.37 5.27 10.54
N PRO A 76 1.20 4.81 11.50
CA PRO A 76 2.43 5.50 11.90
C PRO A 76 3.36 5.86 10.73
N ASP A 77 3.44 4.99 9.71
CA ASP A 77 4.23 5.19 8.49
C ASP A 77 3.37 5.46 7.24
N GLY A 78 2.03 5.47 7.37
CA GLY A 78 1.11 5.61 6.24
C GLY A 78 1.26 6.93 5.49
N LYS A 79 1.55 8.02 6.21
CA LYS A 79 1.79 9.32 5.57
C LYS A 79 3.10 9.33 4.77
N GLU A 80 4.16 8.71 5.31
CA GLU A 80 5.44 8.56 4.61
C GLU A 80 5.23 7.76 3.32
N LEU A 81 4.53 6.62 3.39
CA LEU A 81 4.22 5.82 2.20
C LEU A 81 3.47 6.65 1.16
N TRP A 82 2.39 7.33 1.56
CA TRP A 82 1.59 8.13 0.64
C TRP A 82 2.41 9.21 -0.05
N ASP A 83 3.21 9.95 0.72
CA ASP A 83 4.04 11.04 0.19
C ASP A 83 5.03 10.54 -0.88
N ARG A 84 5.50 9.30 -0.78
CA ARG A 84 6.39 8.66 -1.77
C ARG A 84 5.67 8.15 -3.02
N ILE A 85 4.44 7.66 -2.90
CA ILE A 85 3.74 7.01 -4.03
C ILE A 85 2.75 7.92 -4.76
N GLN A 86 2.30 9.03 -4.15
CA GLN A 86 1.23 9.87 -4.71
C GLN A 86 1.51 10.41 -6.11
N SER A 87 2.79 10.65 -6.45
CA SER A 87 3.22 11.13 -7.77
C SER A 87 2.93 10.11 -8.89
N GLN A 88 2.82 8.83 -8.54
CA GLN A 88 2.44 7.74 -9.44
C GLN A 88 0.92 7.60 -9.60
N ARG A 89 0.15 8.51 -8.99
CA ARG A 89 -1.32 8.59 -9.07
C ARG A 89 -2.02 7.26 -8.71
N PRO A 90 -1.73 6.66 -7.55
CA PRO A 90 -2.35 5.42 -7.14
C PRO A 90 -3.86 5.55 -7.00
N THR A 91 -4.57 4.44 -7.20
CA THR A 91 -6.00 4.31 -6.84
C THR A 91 -6.13 3.66 -5.48
N ILE A 92 -6.90 4.26 -4.58
CA ILE A 92 -7.25 3.60 -3.32
C ILE A 92 -8.20 2.45 -3.64
N LEU A 93 -7.84 1.23 -3.28
CA LEU A 93 -8.65 0.04 -3.44
C LEU A 93 -8.99 -0.55 -2.07
N THR A 94 -10.15 -0.17 -1.54
CA THR A 94 -10.50 -0.46 -0.14
C THR A 94 -11.72 -1.37 -0.01
N GLY A 95 -11.67 -2.24 1.01
CA GLY A 95 -12.75 -3.13 1.38
C GLY A 95 -13.91 -2.41 2.09
N LEU A 96 -15.14 -2.78 1.77
CA LEU A 96 -16.34 -2.35 2.51
C LEU A 96 -16.87 -3.48 3.40
N PRO A 97 -17.27 -3.18 4.66
CA PRO A 97 -18.16 -4.05 5.40
C PRO A 97 -19.54 -4.11 4.73
N MET A 98 -20.35 -5.10 5.13
CA MET A 98 -21.73 -5.18 4.64
C MET A 98 -22.54 -3.94 5.08
N GLY A 99 -23.29 -3.35 4.14
CA GLY A 99 -24.14 -2.19 4.37
C GLY A 99 -23.77 -1.01 3.47
N ARG A 100 -24.33 0.17 3.76
CA ARG A 100 -24.15 1.41 2.98
C ARG A 100 -23.51 2.56 3.77
N TRP A 101 -22.95 2.27 4.94
CA TRP A 101 -22.48 3.29 5.88
C TRP A 101 -20.99 3.65 5.70
N ALA A 102 -20.18 2.70 5.23
CA ALA A 102 -18.72 2.85 5.20
C ALA A 102 -18.18 3.60 3.96
N GLU A 103 -18.84 3.47 2.81
CA GLU A 103 -18.31 4.00 1.54
C GLU A 103 -18.12 5.52 1.58
N ALA A 104 -19.16 6.25 1.99
CA ALA A 104 -19.11 7.71 2.04
C ALA A 104 -18.03 8.21 3.02
N GLN A 105 -17.89 7.55 4.17
CA GLN A 105 -16.89 7.91 5.19
C GLN A 105 -15.46 7.69 4.70
N LYS A 106 -15.18 6.55 4.04
CA LYS A 106 -13.87 6.26 3.46
C LYS A 106 -13.50 7.24 2.35
N ARG A 107 -14.46 7.58 1.49
CA ARG A 107 -14.26 8.59 0.43
C ARG A 107 -14.00 9.98 1.04
N ALA A 108 -14.72 10.33 2.12
CA ALA A 108 -14.49 11.59 2.84
C ALA A 108 -13.10 11.64 3.46
N TRP A 109 -12.63 10.55 4.08
CA TRP A 109 -11.28 10.45 4.61
C TRP A 109 -10.24 10.68 3.52
N CYS A 110 -10.37 9.97 2.39
CA CYS A 110 -9.45 10.10 1.26
C CYS A 110 -9.46 11.53 0.70
N ALA A 111 -10.62 12.16 0.56
CA ALA A 111 -10.72 13.52 0.06
C ALA A 111 -10.04 14.54 1.01
N ARG A 112 -10.16 14.35 2.33
CA ARG A 112 -9.57 15.22 3.35
C ARG A 112 -8.04 15.06 3.42
N GLU A 113 -7.55 13.83 3.45
CA GLU A 113 -6.15 13.51 3.75
C GLU A 113 -5.28 13.38 2.49
N LEU A 114 -5.85 12.83 1.41
CA LEU A 114 -5.12 12.51 0.16
C LEU A 114 -5.45 13.49 -0.97
N GLY A 115 -6.55 14.23 -0.84
CA GLY A 115 -7.04 15.19 -1.82
C GLY A 115 -8.24 14.66 -2.62
N ALA A 116 -9.19 15.56 -2.93
CA ALA A 116 -10.46 15.21 -3.57
C ALA A 116 -10.35 14.59 -4.97
N GLY A 117 -9.19 14.72 -5.64
CA GLY A 117 -8.93 14.14 -6.95
C GLY A 117 -8.44 12.69 -6.91
N VAL A 118 -8.17 12.12 -5.73
CA VAL A 118 -7.67 10.75 -5.60
C VAL A 118 -8.78 9.76 -5.92
N PRO A 119 -8.59 8.83 -6.89
CA PRO A 119 -9.58 7.84 -7.20
C PRO A 119 -9.70 6.81 -6.07
N VAL A 120 -10.94 6.53 -5.66
CA VAL A 120 -11.28 5.54 -4.62
C VAL A 120 -12.22 4.50 -5.21
N ASP A 121 -11.75 3.27 -5.32
CA ASP A 121 -12.51 2.09 -5.71
C ASP A 121 -12.84 1.27 -4.46
N THR A 122 -14.13 1.02 -4.26
CA THR A 122 -14.65 0.33 -3.08
C THR A 122 -15.30 -0.97 -3.49
N CYS A 123 -14.89 -2.07 -2.86
CA CYS A 123 -15.46 -3.39 -3.12
C CYS A 123 -15.46 -4.25 -1.85
N LEU A 124 -15.94 -5.48 -1.91
CA LEU A 124 -15.63 -6.45 -0.84
C LEU A 124 -14.14 -6.78 -0.92
N SER A 125 -13.43 -6.92 0.22
CA SER A 125 -11.98 -7.20 0.20
C SER A 125 -11.64 -8.45 -0.62
N ARG A 126 -12.48 -9.49 -0.55
CA ARG A 126 -12.32 -10.74 -1.31
C ARG A 126 -12.48 -10.59 -2.82
N ASP A 127 -12.97 -9.45 -3.30
CA ASP A 127 -13.22 -9.15 -4.71
C ASP A 127 -12.19 -8.17 -5.28
N LYS A 128 -11.20 -7.73 -4.48
CA LYS A 128 -10.10 -6.85 -4.96
C LYS A 128 -9.38 -7.43 -6.19
N TRP A 129 -9.19 -8.76 -6.24
CA TRP A 129 -8.57 -9.47 -7.37
C TRP A 129 -9.22 -9.16 -8.73
N ARG A 130 -10.47 -8.68 -8.77
CA ARG A 130 -11.12 -8.28 -10.03
C ARG A 130 -10.49 -7.06 -10.68
N ARG A 131 -9.62 -6.33 -9.97
CA ARG A 131 -8.85 -5.19 -10.48
C ARG A 131 -7.46 -5.61 -10.95
N ALA A 132 -7.03 -6.82 -10.60
CA ALA A 132 -5.76 -7.36 -11.04
C ALA A 132 -5.79 -7.63 -12.55
N ARG A 133 -4.65 -7.34 -13.17
CA ARG A 133 -4.33 -7.53 -14.58
C ARG A 133 -2.81 -7.35 -14.73
N PRO A 134 -2.22 -7.79 -15.85
CA PRO A 134 -0.83 -7.43 -16.16
C PRO A 134 -0.60 -5.92 -16.04
N GLY A 135 0.43 -5.52 -15.30
CA GLY A 135 0.73 -4.11 -15.01
C GLY A 135 -0.02 -3.50 -13.81
N ALA A 136 -0.89 -4.26 -13.12
CA ALA A 136 -1.50 -3.82 -11.87
C ALA A 136 -0.67 -4.27 -10.65
N VAL A 137 -0.39 -3.34 -9.73
CA VAL A 137 0.25 -3.63 -8.43
C VAL A 137 -0.75 -3.35 -7.31
N LEU A 138 -0.87 -4.24 -6.33
CA LEU A 138 -1.62 -3.99 -5.10
C LEU A 138 -0.66 -3.96 -3.90
N VAL A 139 -0.65 -2.84 -3.18
CA VAL A 139 -0.03 -2.68 -1.86
C VAL A 139 -1.12 -2.88 -0.80
N ASP A 140 -1.02 -3.93 0.00
CA ASP A 140 -2.08 -4.34 0.94
C ASP A 140 -1.45 -5.13 2.11
N ASP A 141 -1.91 -4.89 3.33
CA ASP A 141 -1.44 -5.57 4.55
C ASP A 141 -2.00 -7.00 4.65
N ARG A 142 -3.10 -7.30 3.96
CA ARG A 142 -3.78 -8.57 4.06
C ARG A 142 -3.22 -9.61 3.09
N PHE A 143 -2.14 -10.26 3.50
CA PHE A 143 -1.43 -11.30 2.73
C PHE A 143 -2.33 -12.37 2.07
N SER A 144 -3.46 -12.75 2.70
CA SER A 144 -4.41 -13.73 2.13
C SER A 144 -5.00 -13.34 0.76
N LEU A 145 -4.87 -12.09 0.33
CA LEU A 145 -5.32 -11.61 -0.98
C LEU A 145 -4.31 -11.90 -2.11
N GLN A 146 -3.06 -12.22 -1.76
CA GLN A 146 -1.96 -12.39 -2.71
C GLN A 146 -2.30 -13.41 -3.80
N GLU A 147 -2.70 -14.62 -3.41
CA GLU A 147 -2.88 -15.74 -4.33
C GLU A 147 -3.80 -15.37 -5.50
N LYS A 148 -5.02 -14.90 -5.20
CA LYS A 148 -5.98 -14.51 -6.23
C LYS A 148 -5.56 -13.30 -7.05
N TRP A 149 -4.83 -12.36 -6.44
CA TRP A 149 -4.32 -11.18 -7.15
C TRP A 149 -3.27 -11.58 -8.19
N VAL A 150 -2.33 -12.45 -7.79
CA VAL A 150 -1.26 -12.96 -8.64
C VAL A 150 -1.80 -13.90 -9.72
N GLU A 151 -2.74 -14.80 -9.39
CA GLU A 151 -3.41 -15.66 -10.36
C GLU A 151 -4.14 -14.87 -11.46
N ALA A 152 -4.68 -13.70 -11.12
CA ALA A 152 -5.30 -12.77 -12.06
C ALA A 152 -4.28 -11.91 -12.85
N GLY A 153 -2.97 -12.17 -12.69
CA GLY A 153 -1.89 -11.55 -13.46
C GLY A 153 -1.36 -10.24 -12.88
N GLY A 154 -1.77 -9.85 -11.67
CA GLY A 154 -1.24 -8.68 -10.98
C GLY A 154 0.01 -8.99 -10.15
N VAL A 155 0.69 -7.94 -9.69
CA VAL A 155 1.78 -8.02 -8.71
C VAL A 155 1.22 -7.64 -7.34
N PHE A 156 1.51 -8.43 -6.31
CA PHE A 156 1.08 -8.16 -4.94
C PHE A 156 2.29 -7.79 -4.09
N ILE A 157 2.22 -6.67 -3.39
CA ILE A 157 3.20 -6.22 -2.40
C ILE A 157 2.52 -6.31 -1.04
N HIS A 158 3.02 -7.23 -0.21
CA HIS A 158 2.58 -7.33 1.17
C HIS A 158 3.17 -6.18 1.98
N HIS A 159 2.31 -5.26 2.40
CA HIS A 159 2.73 -4.11 3.19
C HIS A 159 3.01 -4.52 4.63
N GLN A 160 4.27 -4.41 5.04
CA GLN A 160 4.70 -4.60 6.45
C GLN A 160 5.45 -3.38 6.99
N SER A 161 5.99 -2.56 6.09
CA SER A 161 6.55 -1.24 6.36
C SER A 161 6.63 -0.46 5.07
N THR A 162 6.69 0.86 5.20
CA THR A 162 6.95 1.79 4.09
C THR A 162 8.25 1.44 3.39
N SER A 163 9.36 1.26 4.12
CA SER A 163 10.67 0.93 3.53
C SER A 163 10.64 -0.30 2.61
N GLN A 164 10.06 -1.42 3.07
CA GLN A 164 9.95 -2.64 2.27
C GLN A 164 9.04 -2.47 1.04
N THR A 165 8.01 -1.63 1.16
CA THR A 165 7.10 -1.33 0.06
C THR A 165 7.82 -0.50 -1.01
N ILE A 166 8.56 0.53 -0.60
CA ILE A 166 9.35 1.37 -1.51
C ILE A 166 10.43 0.56 -2.21
N ASP A 167 11.14 -0.31 -1.48
CA ASP A 167 12.16 -1.19 -2.07
C ASP A 167 11.56 -2.09 -3.17
N GLN A 168 10.40 -2.70 -2.92
CA GLN A 168 9.73 -3.54 -3.90
C GLN A 168 9.21 -2.75 -5.10
N LEU A 169 8.63 -1.56 -4.89
CA LEU A 169 8.20 -0.68 -5.98
C LEU A 169 9.39 -0.20 -6.82
N THR A 170 10.55 0.03 -6.20
CA THR A 170 11.78 0.42 -6.89
C THR A 170 12.38 -0.76 -7.68
N ASP A 171 12.40 -1.97 -7.10
CA ASP A 171 12.82 -3.20 -7.79
C ASP A 171 11.95 -3.48 -9.04
N LEU A 172 10.69 -3.04 -9.05
CA LEU A 172 9.77 -3.11 -10.20
C LEU A 172 9.98 -1.99 -11.23
N GLY A 173 10.85 -1.01 -10.93
CA GLY A 173 11.07 0.19 -11.75
C GLY A 173 9.90 1.18 -11.72
N ILE A 174 8.98 1.06 -10.75
CA ILE A 174 7.85 1.97 -10.57
C ILE A 174 8.31 3.27 -9.91
N LEU A 175 9.11 3.13 -8.86
CA LEU A 175 9.80 4.24 -8.23
C LEU A 175 11.23 4.28 -8.70
N LYS A 176 11.82 5.47 -8.67
CA LYS A 176 13.27 5.65 -8.84
C LYS A 176 13.89 5.75 -7.46
N TYR A 177 15.13 5.29 -7.33
CA TYR A 177 15.92 5.65 -6.16
C TYR A 177 16.07 7.18 -6.13
N ASP A 178 15.90 7.77 -4.96
CA ASP A 178 16.17 9.19 -4.80
C ASP A 178 17.69 9.41 -4.87
N ASP A 179 18.18 10.01 -5.95
CA ASP A 179 19.60 10.32 -6.18
C ASP A 179 20.21 11.18 -5.05
N ALA A 180 19.39 11.76 -4.17
CA ALA A 180 19.82 12.56 -3.03
C ALA A 180 20.47 11.73 -1.90
N ALA A 181 20.04 10.48 -1.69
CA ALA A 181 20.57 9.65 -0.60
C ALA A 181 22.00 9.16 -0.88
N GLU A 182 22.37 8.95 -2.15
CA GLU A 182 23.75 8.63 -2.53
C GLU A 182 24.68 9.85 -2.38
N ASN A 183 24.16 11.06 -2.64
CA ASN A 183 24.95 12.28 -2.50
C ASN A 183 25.28 12.62 -1.03
N GLU A 184 24.36 12.39 -0.09
CA GLU A 184 24.62 12.57 1.35
C GLU A 184 25.58 11.50 1.92
N ALA A 185 25.46 10.25 1.47
CA ALA A 185 26.39 9.19 1.87
C ALA A 185 27.81 9.40 1.28
N ALA A 186 27.91 9.88 0.04
CA ALA A 186 29.18 10.23 -0.58
C ALA A 186 29.85 11.43 0.09
N THR A 187 29.11 12.50 0.39
CA THR A 187 29.66 13.67 1.11
C THR A 187 30.08 13.33 2.54
N ALA A 188 29.33 12.48 3.25
CA ALA A 188 29.70 12.04 4.60
C ALA A 188 30.97 11.15 4.62
N GLN A 189 31.23 10.41 3.55
CA GLN A 189 32.43 9.57 3.40
C GLN A 189 33.66 10.41 3.03
N GLU A 190 33.54 11.37 2.10
CA GLU A 190 34.61 12.30 1.74
C GLU A 190 35.04 13.20 2.92
N SER A 191 34.08 13.62 3.75
CA SER A 191 34.35 14.43 4.95
C SER A 191 35.19 13.68 5.99
N LYS A 192 34.95 12.36 6.13
CA LYS A 192 35.68 11.50 7.07
C LYS A 192 37.08 11.17 6.58
N ASP A 193 37.28 11.00 5.27
CA ASP A 193 38.60 10.72 4.71
C ASP A 193 39.50 11.96 4.71
N GLN A 194 38.95 13.18 4.53
CA GLN A 194 39.72 14.42 4.65
C GLN A 194 40.15 14.74 6.09
N GLN A 195 39.39 14.32 7.10
CA GLN A 195 39.75 14.47 8.52
C GLN A 195 40.76 13.44 9.04
N ARG A 196 41.07 12.40 8.25
CA ARG A 196 41.97 11.31 8.63
C ARG A 196 43.39 11.46 8.08
N VAL A 197 43.62 12.46 7.23
CA VAL A 197 44.89 12.75 6.55
C VAL A 197 45.64 13.94 7.18
N VAL A 198 45.16 14.47 8.32
CA VAL A 198 45.82 15.49 9.14
C VAL A 198 46.32 14.92 10.46
#